data_AF-A0A382J9Q5-F1
#
_entry.id   AF-A0A382J9Q5-F1
#
_cell.length_a   1.000
_cell.length_b   1.000
_cell.length_c   1.000
_cell.angle_alpha   90.00
_cell.angle_beta   90.00
_cell.angle_gamma   90.00
#
_symmetry.space_group_name_H-M   'P 1'
#
loop_
_entity.id
_entity.type
_entity.pdbx_description
1 polymer ?
#
loop_
_entity_poly.entity_id
_entity_poly.type
_entity_poly.pdbx_seq_one_letter_code
_entity_poly.pdbx_strand_id
1 'polypeptide(L)'
;MVKKGFPSFGITQCGSFVAALKNYNLPDFILTLVANDCNSDLLERGRIDDRLSSMNDAALELLHKVFVDCEEDEVGKYAQYRFFAYVSSMYHKCEVVINEAIPGKSGKNHKIPIAVKLNGMYIAVGFNKPNGHAVS
;
A
#
# COMPACT_ATOMS: atom_id res chain seq x y z
N MET A 1 -21.19 -18.51 33.50
CA MET A 1 -20.59 -17.74 34.62
C MET A 1 -19.23 -17.23 34.17
N VAL A 2 -19.13 -15.94 33.84
CA VAL A 2 -17.85 -15.32 33.42
C VAL A 2 -17.14 -14.85 34.69
N LYS A 3 -15.89 -15.28 34.91
CA LYS A 3 -15.09 -14.86 36.07
C LYS A 3 -14.75 -13.36 35.95
N LYS A 4 -15.50 -12.52 36.67
CA LYS A 4 -15.15 -11.11 36.95
C LYS A 4 -13.81 -11.07 37.67
N GLY A 5 -12.75 -10.58 37.01
CA GLY A 5 -11.48 -10.29 37.69
C GLY A 5 -10.21 -10.60 36.92
N PHE A 6 -10.27 -11.29 35.77
CA PHE A 6 -9.13 -11.37 34.87
C PHE A 6 -9.18 -10.19 33.88
N PRO A 7 -8.15 -9.33 33.79
CA PRO A 7 -8.06 -8.40 32.67
C PRO A 7 -8.06 -9.22 31.39
N SER A 8 -8.99 -8.95 30.48
CA SER A 8 -8.89 -9.48 29.13
C SER A 8 -7.70 -8.78 28.49
N PHE A 9 -6.54 -9.44 28.46
CA PHE A 9 -5.48 -9.11 27.50
C PHE A 9 -5.96 -9.55 26.11
N GLY A 10 -7.04 -8.92 25.65
CA GLY A 10 -7.31 -8.90 24.23
C GLY A 10 -6.20 -8.05 23.66
N ILE A 11 -5.20 -8.69 23.04
CA ILE A 11 -4.49 -8.03 21.95
C ILE A 11 -5.62 -7.59 21.03
N THR A 12 -5.95 -6.30 21.03
CA THR A 12 -6.86 -5.73 20.04
C THR A 12 -6.37 -6.22 18.68
N GLN A 13 -7.26 -6.62 17.76
CA GLN A 13 -6.83 -7.15 16.45
C GLN A 13 -5.78 -6.25 15.78
N CYS A 14 -5.86 -4.94 16.03
CA CYS A 14 -4.89 -3.92 15.67
C CYS A 14 -3.46 -4.22 16.17
N GLY A 15 -3.29 -4.58 17.45
CA GLY A 15 -1.99 -4.96 18.02
C GLY A 15 -1.39 -6.20 17.38
N SER A 16 -2.21 -7.20 17.00
CA SER A 16 -1.74 -8.37 16.25
C SER A 16 -1.39 -8.02 14.80
N PHE A 17 -2.16 -7.14 14.15
CA PHE A 17 -1.89 -6.69 12.78
C PHE A 17 -0.61 -5.87 12.69
N VAL A 18 -0.38 -4.92 13.61
CA VAL A 18 0.88 -4.16 13.68
C VAL A 18 2.08 -5.09 13.86
N ALA A 19 1.97 -6.08 14.75
CA ALA A 19 3.04 -7.04 15.00
C ALA A 19 3.37 -7.94 13.79
N ALA A 20 2.37 -8.28 12.97
CA ALA A 20 2.58 -9.00 11.72
C ALA A 20 3.20 -8.08 10.65
N LEU A 21 2.56 -6.95 10.38
CA LEU A 21 2.86 -6.04 9.27
C LEU A 21 4.26 -5.40 9.38
N LYS A 22 4.77 -5.16 10.58
CA LYS A 22 6.12 -4.58 10.75
C LYS A 22 7.23 -5.42 10.14
N ASN A 23 7.04 -6.74 10.01
CA ASN A 23 8.05 -7.64 9.45
C ASN A 23 8.05 -7.66 7.90
N TYR A 24 7.02 -7.07 7.27
CA TYR A 24 6.89 -7.03 5.81
C TYR A 24 7.62 -5.84 5.17
N ASN A 25 8.20 -4.93 5.97
CA ASN A 25 8.96 -3.76 5.50
C ASN A 25 8.24 -3.01 4.36
N LEU A 26 6.94 -2.76 4.54
CA LEU A 26 6.12 -2.15 3.50
C LEU A 26 6.64 -0.74 3.15
N PRO A 27 6.72 -0.40 1.86
CA PRO A 27 7.15 0.93 1.44
C PRO A 27 6.23 2.04 1.96
N ASP A 28 6.81 3.19 2.30
CA ASP A 28 6.08 4.34 2.86
C ASP A 28 4.89 4.78 2.01
N PHE A 29 5.05 4.82 0.68
CA PHE A 29 3.97 5.26 -0.20
C PHE A 29 2.77 4.30 -0.18
N ILE A 30 2.97 2.99 0.10
CA ILE A 30 1.87 2.03 0.28
C ILE A 30 1.10 2.37 1.54
N LEU A 31 1.80 2.67 2.64
CA LEU A 31 1.17 3.10 3.88
C LEU A 31 0.35 4.37 3.64
N THR A 32 0.91 5.36 2.94
CA THR A 32 0.19 6.60 2.58
C THR A 32 -1.03 6.33 1.72
N LEU A 33 -0.90 5.48 0.70
CA LEU A 33 -1.99 5.17 -0.21
C LEU A 33 -3.14 4.47 0.51
N VAL A 34 -2.83 3.46 1.33
CA VAL A 34 -3.84 2.75 2.11
C VAL A 34 -4.46 3.64 3.19
N ALA A 35 -3.66 4.50 3.82
CA ALA A 35 -4.19 5.48 4.77
C ALA A 35 -5.23 6.40 4.12
N ASN A 36 -4.90 6.95 2.94
CA ASN A 36 -5.84 7.80 2.18
C ASN A 36 -7.12 7.05 1.80
N ASP A 37 -6.99 5.82 1.32
CA ASP A 37 -8.15 5.03 0.89
C ASP A 37 -9.07 4.61 2.04
N CYS A 38 -8.53 4.53 3.26
CA CYS A 38 -9.26 4.19 4.48
C CYS A 38 -9.60 5.41 5.34
N ASN A 39 -9.38 6.65 4.86
CA ASN A 39 -9.51 7.89 5.65
C ASN A 39 -8.83 7.78 7.02
N SER A 40 -7.62 7.22 7.03
CA SER A 40 -6.80 7.02 8.22
C SER A 40 -5.75 8.11 8.32
N ASP A 41 -5.42 8.49 9.56
CA ASP A 41 -4.19 9.22 9.82
C ASP A 41 -2.97 8.33 9.52
N LEU A 42 -1.86 8.96 9.16
CA LEU A 42 -0.56 8.31 9.05
C LEU A 42 0.51 9.29 9.51
N LEU A 43 1.27 8.85 10.50
CA LEU A 43 2.40 9.60 11.02
C LEU A 43 3.48 9.78 9.91
N GLU A 44 3.86 11.03 9.64
CA GLU A 44 4.74 11.38 8.52
C GLU A 44 6.18 10.84 8.65
N ARG A 45 6.67 10.70 9.88
CA ARG A 45 8.06 10.30 10.17
C ARG A 45 8.15 9.48 11.44
N GLY A 46 8.72 8.28 11.38
CA GLY A 46 8.90 7.44 12.55
C GLY A 46 9.31 6.03 12.16
N ARG A 47 9.43 5.14 13.16
CA ARG A 47 9.62 3.71 12.89
C ARG A 47 8.34 3.13 12.31
N ILE A 48 8.46 2.02 11.57
CA ILE A 48 7.30 1.36 10.98
C ILE A 48 6.25 0.98 12.03
N ASP A 49 6.66 0.54 13.21
CA ASP A 49 5.77 0.22 14.34
C ASP A 49 4.93 1.44 14.77
N ASP A 50 5.55 2.62 14.89
CA ASP A 50 4.87 3.86 15.28
C ASP A 50 3.90 4.33 14.19
N ARG A 51 4.31 4.17 12.93
CA ARG A 51 3.49 4.57 11.77
C ARG A 51 2.28 3.66 11.61
N LEU A 52 2.46 2.34 11.67
CA LEU A 52 1.35 1.39 11.65
C LEU A 52 0.40 1.62 12.83
N SER A 53 0.94 1.88 14.03
CA SER A 53 0.12 2.15 15.22
C SER A 53 -0.67 3.47 15.14
N SER A 54 -0.27 4.40 14.25
CA SER A 54 -1.02 5.64 14.00
C SER A 54 -2.21 5.46 13.05
N MET A 55 -2.29 4.32 12.36
CA MET A 55 -3.37 4.04 11.41
C MET A 55 -4.62 3.51 12.12
N ASN A 56 -5.79 3.73 11.51
CA ASN A 56 -7.05 3.17 11.97
C ASN A 56 -7.18 1.67 11.66
N ASP A 57 -8.14 1.02 12.30
CA ASP A 57 -8.34 -0.43 12.20
C ASP A 57 -8.62 -0.90 10.77
N ALA A 58 -9.38 -0.11 9.99
CA ALA A 58 -9.73 -0.45 8.61
C ALA A 58 -8.49 -0.48 7.71
N ALA A 59 -7.55 0.44 7.91
CA ALA A 59 -6.32 0.49 7.16
C ALA A 59 -5.38 -0.69 7.54
N LEU A 60 -5.28 -1.01 8.82
CA LEU A 60 -4.50 -2.15 9.30
C LEU A 60 -5.08 -3.48 8.82
N GLU A 61 -6.40 -3.64 8.84
CA GLU A 61 -7.09 -4.82 8.32
C GLU A 61 -6.88 -4.96 6.81
N LEU A 62 -6.98 -3.85 6.05
CA LEU A 62 -6.73 -3.87 4.61
C LEU A 62 -5.28 -4.25 4.29
N LEU A 63 -4.30 -3.69 5.00
CA LEU A 63 -2.89 -4.06 4.84
C LEU A 63 -2.68 -5.54 5.17
N HIS A 64 -3.30 -6.05 6.23
CA HIS A 64 -3.20 -7.46 6.62
C HIS A 64 -3.77 -8.39 5.53
N LYS A 65 -5.00 -8.13 5.07
CA LYS A 65 -5.63 -8.89 3.99
C LYS A 65 -4.77 -8.94 2.73
N VAL A 66 -4.20 -7.80 2.34
CA VAL A 66 -3.44 -7.68 1.10
C VAL A 66 -2.08 -8.35 1.20
N PHE A 67 -1.33 -8.13 2.27
CA PHE A 67 0.10 -8.48 2.35
C PHE A 67 0.40 -9.71 3.20
N VAL A 68 -0.46 -10.04 4.16
CA VAL A 68 -0.31 -11.23 5.02
C VAL A 68 -1.17 -12.37 4.48
N ASP A 69 -2.47 -12.12 4.31
CA ASP A 69 -3.41 -13.15 3.87
C ASP A 69 -3.41 -13.37 2.34
N CYS A 70 -2.76 -12.47 1.59
CA CYS A 70 -2.68 -12.48 0.13
C CYS A 70 -4.06 -12.55 -0.56
N GLU A 71 -5.09 -11.94 0.03
CA GLU A 71 -6.43 -11.93 -0.54
C GLU A 71 -6.46 -11.25 -1.92
N GLU A 72 -7.49 -11.58 -2.69
CA GLU A 72 -7.76 -10.98 -3.99
C GLU A 72 -9.13 -10.32 -3.97
N ASP A 73 -9.22 -9.14 -4.57
CA ASP A 73 -10.47 -8.44 -4.79
C ASP A 73 -10.87 -8.54 -6.26
N GLU A 74 -12.18 -8.56 -6.54
CA GLU A 74 -12.70 -8.67 -7.91
C GLU A 74 -12.28 -7.50 -8.82
N VAL A 75 -11.93 -6.35 -8.24
CA VAL A 75 -11.51 -5.14 -8.96
C VAL A 75 -10.00 -5.11 -9.22
N GLY A 76 -9.23 -6.01 -8.60
CA GLY A 76 -7.78 -6.14 -8.76
C GLY A 76 -6.94 -5.07 -8.02
N LYS A 77 -7.52 -4.35 -7.07
CA LYS A 77 -6.85 -3.33 -6.24
C LYS A 77 -5.80 -3.95 -5.31
N TYR A 78 -6.03 -5.14 -4.77
CA TYR A 78 -5.10 -5.81 -3.86
C TYR A 78 -3.86 -6.26 -4.63
N ALA A 79 -4.06 -6.76 -5.84
CA ALA A 79 -2.97 -7.03 -6.78
C ALA A 79 -2.18 -5.77 -7.15
N GLN A 80 -2.84 -4.61 -7.29
CA GLN A 80 -2.14 -3.33 -7.52
C GLN A 80 -1.20 -2.98 -6.39
N TYR A 81 -1.65 -3.05 -5.14
CA TYR A 81 -0.82 -2.72 -3.98
C TYR A 81 0.41 -3.62 -3.88
N ARG A 82 0.23 -4.93 -4.07
CA ARG A 82 1.34 -5.88 -4.09
C ARG A 82 2.31 -5.59 -5.23
N PHE A 83 1.80 -5.30 -6.42
CA PHE A 83 2.64 -4.94 -7.57
C PHE A 83 3.45 -3.67 -7.31
N PHE A 84 2.82 -2.63 -6.75
CA PHE A 84 3.51 -1.39 -6.43
C PHE A 84 4.59 -1.60 -5.36
N ALA A 85 4.28 -2.38 -4.31
CA ALA A 85 5.27 -2.74 -3.29
C ALA A 85 6.46 -3.49 -3.90
N TYR A 86 6.20 -4.45 -4.80
CA TYR A 86 7.24 -5.17 -5.53
C TYR A 86 8.12 -4.25 -6.37
N VAL A 87 7.53 -3.38 -7.21
CA VAL A 87 8.27 -2.43 -8.04
C VAL A 87 9.15 -1.52 -7.16
N SER A 88 8.63 -1.03 -6.04
CA SER A 88 9.42 -0.21 -5.12
C SER A 88 10.60 -0.97 -4.50
N SER A 89 10.43 -2.24 -4.18
CA SER A 89 11.52 -3.07 -3.63
C SER A 89 12.64 -3.31 -4.65
N MET A 90 12.28 -3.56 -5.91
CA MET A 90 13.24 -3.81 -7.00
C MET A 90 13.95 -2.53 -7.46
N TYR A 91 13.27 -1.40 -7.40
CA TYR A 91 13.76 -0.11 -7.88
C TYR A 91 13.90 0.90 -6.75
N HIS A 92 14.60 0.56 -5.67
CA HIS A 92 14.85 1.45 -4.52
C HIS A 92 15.52 2.81 -4.86
N LYS A 93 16.13 2.94 -6.05
CA LYS A 93 16.69 4.22 -6.56
C LYS A 93 15.69 5.02 -7.40
N CYS A 94 14.55 4.44 -7.71
CA CYS A 94 13.52 5.05 -8.53
C CYS A 94 12.36 5.53 -7.65
N GLU A 95 11.80 6.66 -8.03
CA GLU A 95 10.58 7.21 -7.46
C GLU A 95 9.39 6.57 -8.18
N VAL A 96 8.50 5.94 -7.42
CA VAL A 96 7.24 5.38 -7.94
C VAL A 96 6.12 6.36 -7.61
N VAL A 97 5.44 6.82 -8.66
CA VAL A 97 4.40 7.86 -8.59
C VAL A 97 3.11 7.32 -9.20
N ILE A 98 2.00 7.57 -8.51
CA ILE A 98 0.69 7.00 -8.83
C ILE A 98 -0.25 8.13 -9.26
N ASN A 99 -1.10 7.86 -10.26
CA ASN A 99 -2.08 8.81 -10.79
C ASN A 99 -1.47 10.13 -11.30
N GLU A 100 -0.23 10.09 -11.79
CA GLU A 100 0.47 11.26 -12.29
C GLU A 100 -0.04 11.71 -13.66
N ALA A 101 -0.14 13.02 -13.87
CA ALA A 101 -0.45 13.61 -15.15
C ALA A 101 0.84 13.90 -15.93
N ILE A 102 1.04 13.20 -17.05
CA ILE A 102 2.20 13.39 -17.92
C ILE A 102 1.79 14.23 -19.14
N PRO A 103 2.51 15.33 -19.45
CA PRO A 103 2.23 16.14 -20.62
C PRO A 103 2.60 15.40 -21.91
N GLY A 104 1.64 15.27 -22.83
CA GLY A 104 1.85 14.68 -24.15
C GLY A 104 2.30 15.72 -25.18
N LYS A 105 2.94 15.26 -26.27
CA LYS A 105 3.33 16.10 -27.42
C LYS A 105 2.15 16.85 -28.06
N SER A 106 0.94 16.32 -27.90
CA SER A 106 -0.32 16.93 -28.35
C SER A 106 -0.79 18.12 -27.50
N GLY A 107 -0.08 18.46 -26.42
CA GLY A 107 -0.48 19.49 -25.46
C GLY A 107 -1.55 19.03 -24.47
N LYS A 108 -1.95 17.76 -24.51
CA LYS A 108 -2.90 17.17 -23.56
C LYS A 108 -2.14 16.43 -22.45
N ASN A 109 -2.62 16.58 -21.22
CA ASN A 109 -2.12 15.80 -20.10
C ASN A 109 -2.77 14.42 -20.10
N HIS A 110 -1.95 13.38 -20.00
CA HIS A 110 -2.38 12.00 -19.90
C HIS A 110 -2.22 11.53 -18.45
N LYS A 111 -3.33 11.12 -17.82
CA LYS A 111 -3.29 10.55 -16.48
C LYS A 111 -2.81 9.10 -16.57
N ILE A 112 -1.67 8.81 -15.96
CA ILE A 112 -1.06 7.49 -15.95
C ILE A 112 -1.26 6.86 -14.56
N PRO A 113 -1.73 5.60 -14.48
CA PRO A 113 -1.96 4.93 -13.20
C PRO A 113 -0.69 4.79 -12.37
N ILE A 114 0.41 4.35 -12.97
CA ILE A 114 1.73 4.28 -12.33
C ILE A 114 2.82 4.75 -13.28
N ALA A 115 3.73 5.57 -12.77
CA ALA A 115 4.94 5.97 -13.45
C ALA A 115 6.14 5.69 -12.52
N VAL A 116 7.25 5.28 -13.12
CA VAL A 116 8.52 5.06 -12.44
C VAL A 116 9.51 6.08 -12.98
N LYS A 117 10.10 6.87 -12.08
CA LYS A 117 11.10 7.88 -12.38
C LYS A 117 12.45 7.50 -11.79
N LEU A 118 13.52 7.81 -12.50
CA LEU A 118 14.88 7.76 -11.97
C LEU A 118 15.49 9.14 -12.12
N ASN A 119 15.93 9.75 -11.01
CA ASN A 119 16.48 11.12 -11.00
C ASN A 119 15.57 12.16 -11.70
N GLY A 120 14.25 12.06 -11.48
CA GLY A 120 13.24 12.95 -12.07
C GLY A 120 12.84 12.65 -13.51
N MET A 121 13.48 11.67 -14.18
CA MET A 121 13.15 11.26 -15.54
C MET A 121 12.29 10.00 -15.56
N TYR A 122 11.20 9.99 -16.35
CA TYR A 122 10.36 8.80 -16.54
C TYR A 122 11.12 7.68 -17.26
N ILE A 123 11.15 6.49 -16.66
CA ILE A 123 11.78 5.29 -17.24
C ILE A 123 10.78 4.18 -17.56
N ALA A 124 9.62 4.17 -16.90
CA ALA A 124 8.55 3.23 -17.19
C ALA A 124 7.18 3.83 -16.82
N VAL A 125 6.15 3.38 -17.53
CA VAL A 125 4.74 3.65 -17.20
C VAL A 125 3.98 2.34 -17.21
N GLY A 126 3.05 2.17 -16.27
CA GLY A 126 2.23 0.98 -16.15
C GLY A 126 0.75 1.33 -16.21
N PHE A 127 -0.01 0.45 -16.86
CA PHE A 127 -1.46 0.46 -16.84
C PHE A 127 -1.90 -0.86 -16.23
N ASN A 128 -2.63 -0.82 -15.12
CA ASN A 128 -3.26 -2.04 -14.67
C ASN A 128 -4.51 -2.31 -15.52
N LYS A 129 -4.57 -3.50 -16.12
CA LYS A 129 -5.79 -4.02 -16.72
C LYS A 129 -6.37 -5.05 -15.74
N PRO A 130 -7.65 -4.93 -15.34
CA PRO A 130 -8.27 -5.90 -14.45
C PRO A 130 -8.21 -7.33 -15.00
N ASN A 131 -8.22 -7.47 -16.33
CA ASN A 131 -8.03 -8.75 -17.03
C ASN A 131 -6.85 -8.61 -18.00
N GLY A 132 -5.81 -9.44 -17.84
CA GLY A 132 -4.64 -9.47 -18.73
C GLY A 132 -4.54 -10.80 -19.46
N HIS A 133 -4.37 -10.76 -20.79
CA HIS A 133 -3.79 -11.89 -21.52
C HIS A 133 -2.28 -11.91 -21.30
N ALA A 134 -1.66 -13.09 -21.40
CA ALA A 134 -0.21 -13.23 -21.31
C ALA A 134 0.50 -12.25 -22.24
N VAL A 135 1.53 -11.58 -21.74
CA VAL A 135 2.40 -10.72 -22.54
C VAL A 135 3.27 -11.64 -23.39
N SER A 136 3.02 -11.67 -24.70
CA SER A 136 3.82 -12.38 -25.70
C SER A 136 5.02 -11.57 -26.16
#